data_AF-A0A956P011-F1
#
_entry.id   AF-A0A956P011-F1
#
_cell.length_a   1.000
_cell.length_b   1.000
_cell.length_c   1.000
_cell.angle_alpha   90.00
_cell.angle_beta   90.00
_cell.angle_gamma   90.00
#
_symmetry.space_group_name_H-M   'P 1'
#
loop_
_entity.id
_entity.type
_entity.pdbx_description
1 polymer ?
#
loop_
_entity_poly.entity_id
_entity_poly.type
_entity_poly.pdbx_seq_one_letter_code
_entity_poly.pdbx_strand_id
1 'polypeptide(L)'
;MTLPQLDPVSLVDLQGPVRERLGRVEVEMRRMIEENFPLISEVNHHLLRMRGKMFRPTLALLADEATGSTGATAERFAAILELIHLATLVHD
;
A
#
# COMPACT_ATOMS: atom_id res chain seq x y z
N MET A 1 9.77 -11.16 31.13
CA MET A 1 8.49 -10.85 30.48
C MET A 1 8.36 -11.79 29.29
N THR A 2 7.63 -12.89 29.43
CA THR A 2 7.37 -13.82 28.32
C THR A 2 6.39 -13.15 27.37
N LEU A 3 6.79 -12.98 26.10
CA LEU A 3 5.86 -12.52 25.08
C LEU A 3 4.68 -13.50 25.02
N PRO A 4 3.43 -13.02 24.94
CA PRO A 4 2.28 -13.90 24.80
C PRO A 4 2.45 -14.77 23.55
N GLN A 5 2.05 -16.04 23.64
CA GLN A 5 1.88 -16.86 22.46
C GLN A 5 0.74 -16.27 21.63
N LEU A 6 1.09 -15.75 20.46
CA LEU A 6 0.14 -15.22 19.50
C LEU A 6 -0.22 -16.34 18.53
N ASP A 7 -1.52 -16.55 18.32
CA ASP A 7 -1.99 -17.43 17.26
C ASP A 7 -1.50 -16.92 15.89
N PRO A 8 -1.34 -17.82 14.90
CA PRO A 8 -0.95 -17.42 13.55
C PRO A 8 -1.97 -16.43 12.97
N VAL A 9 -1.52 -15.21 12.66
CA VAL A 9 -2.35 -14.17 12.03
C VAL A 9 -2.11 -14.18 10.53
N SER A 10 -3.17 -14.25 9.72
CA SER A 10 -3.03 -14.14 8.27
C SER A 10 -2.95 -12.67 7.85
N LEU A 11 -2.37 -12.41 6.67
CA LEU A 11 -2.34 -11.05 6.13
C LEU A 11 -3.75 -10.49 5.89
N VAL A 12 -4.71 -11.35 5.53
CA VAL A 12 -6.11 -10.93 5.33
C VAL A 12 -6.72 -10.42 6.62
N ASP A 13 -6.37 -11.03 7.75
CA ASP A 13 -6.80 -10.58 9.08
C ASP A 13 -6.19 -9.22 9.43
N LEU A 14 -4.89 -9.03 9.17
CA LEU A 14 -4.21 -7.74 9.36
C LEU A 14 -4.77 -6.64 8.47
N GLN A 15 -5.23 -6.98 7.27
CA GLN A 15 -5.81 -6.04 6.32
C GLN A 15 -7.26 -5.67 6.65
N GLY A 16 -7.94 -6.43 7.51
CA GLY A 16 -9.34 -6.22 7.88
C GLY A 16 -9.62 -4.77 8.33
N PRO A 17 -8.91 -4.23 9.33
CA PRO A 17 -9.13 -2.87 9.85
C PRO A 17 -8.92 -1.77 8.81
N VAL A 18 -7.95 -1.95 7.91
CA VAL A 18 -7.51 -0.93 6.95
C VAL A 18 -8.02 -1.17 5.52
N ARG A 19 -8.94 -2.12 5.32
CA ARG A 19 -9.33 -2.59 3.97
C ARG A 19 -9.85 -1.48 3.06
N GLU A 20 -10.71 -0.61 3.58
CA GLU A 20 -11.24 0.51 2.80
C GLU A 20 -10.16 1.51 2.42
N ARG A 21 -9.23 1.76 3.36
CA ARG A 21 -8.09 2.65 3.17
C ARG A 21 -7.12 2.10 2.13
N LEU A 22 -6.90 0.79 2.12
CA LEU A 22 -6.12 0.11 1.07
C LEU A 22 -6.73 0.32 -0.32
N GLY A 23 -8.06 0.31 -0.44
CA GLY A 23 -8.74 0.69 -1.69
C GLY A 23 -8.42 2.13 -2.12
N ARG A 24 -8.34 3.07 -1.17
CA ARG A 24 -7.94 4.47 -1.46
C ARG A 24 -6.45 4.61 -1.80
N VAL A 25 -5.59 3.79 -1.22
CA VAL A 25 -4.17 3.70 -1.62
C VAL A 25 -4.05 3.31 -3.09
N GLU A 26 -4.82 2.33 -3.56
CA GLU A 26 -4.82 1.94 -4.97
C GLU A 26 -5.22 3.10 -5.90
N VAL A 27 -6.22 3.89 -5.50
CA VAL A 27 -6.65 5.07 -6.24
C VAL A 27 -5.54 6.12 -6.29
N GLU A 28 -4.89 6.41 -5.16
CA GLU A 28 -3.77 7.38 -5.13
C GLU A 28 -2.57 6.89 -5.95
N MET A 29 -2.24 5.59 -5.93
CA MET A 29 -1.19 5.02 -6.77
C MET A 29 -1.49 5.24 -8.26
N ARG A 30 -2.71 4.91 -8.69
CA ARG A 30 -3.14 5.11 -10.08
C ARG A 30 -3.02 6.57 -10.48
N ARG A 31 -3.57 7.46 -9.64
CA ARG A 31 -3.52 8.90 -9.87
C ARG A 31 -2.09 9.40 -10.04
N MET A 32 -1.17 9.02 -9.16
CA MET A 32 0.24 9.44 -9.22
C MET A 32 0.94 8.96 -10.49
N ILE A 33 0.65 7.75 -10.95
CA ILE A 33 1.26 7.22 -12.17
C ILE A 33 0.68 7.88 -13.42
N GLU A 34 -0.65 8.02 -13.50
CA GLU A 34 -1.35 8.58 -14.66
C GLU A 34 -1.09 10.09 -14.83
N GLU A 35 -1.04 10.87 -13.74
CA GLU A 35 -0.76 12.32 -13.79
C GLU A 35 0.67 12.62 -14.28
N ASN A 36 1.66 11.80 -13.92
CA ASN A 36 3.07 12.10 -14.24
C ASN A 36 3.53 11.55 -15.60
N PHE A 37 2.88 10.51 -16.13
CA PHE A 37 3.39 9.77 -17.29
C PHE A 37 2.31 9.35 -18.30
N PRO A 38 1.56 10.29 -18.90
CA PRO A 38 0.44 9.98 -19.79
C PRO A 38 0.86 9.21 -21.06
N LEU A 39 2.08 9.40 -21.56
CA LEU A 39 2.60 8.75 -22.77
C LEU A 39 2.89 7.26 -22.63
N ILE A 40 3.02 6.75 -21.40
CA ILE A 40 3.31 5.33 -21.11
C ILE A 40 2.15 4.66 -20.37
N SER A 41 0.93 5.15 -20.58
CA SER A 41 -0.29 4.66 -19.92
C SER A 41 -0.47 3.14 -20.01
N GLU A 42 -0.11 2.53 -21.13
CA GLU A 42 -0.21 1.08 -21.32
C GLU A 42 0.78 0.30 -20.43
N VAL A 43 2.03 0.78 -20.34
CA VAL A 43 3.06 0.23 -19.43
C VAL A 43 2.64 0.43 -17.98
N ASN A 44 2.16 1.63 -17.64
CA ASN A 44 1.65 1.97 -16.31
C ASN A 44 0.52 1.03 -15.88
N HIS A 45 -0.41 0.74 -16.78
CA HIS A 45 -1.52 -0.17 -16.49
C HIS A 45 -1.02 -1.60 -16.28
N HIS A 46 0.04 -2.02 -16.98
CA HIS A 46 0.69 -3.31 -16.73
C HIS A 46 1.37 -3.35 -15.36
N LEU A 47 2.15 -2.31 -15.01
CA LEU A 47 2.84 -2.19 -13.73
C LEU A 47 1.88 -2.21 -12.53
N LEU A 48 0.74 -1.52 -12.63
CA LEU A 48 -0.31 -1.55 -11.59
C LEU A 48 -0.93 -2.94 -11.39
N ARG A 49 -0.86 -3.82 -12.39
CA ARG A 49 -1.34 -5.22 -12.28
C ARG A 49 -0.32 -6.14 -11.62
N MET A 50 0.95 -5.74 -11.59
CA MET A 50 2.03 -6.45 -10.88
C MET A 50 2.01 -6.22 -9.36
N ARG A 51 0.98 -5.55 -8.83
CA ARG A 51 0.87 -5.30 -7.39
C ARG A 51 0.98 -6.58 -6.58
N GLY A 52 1.84 -6.52 -5.58
CA GLY A 52 2.02 -7.61 -4.62
C GLY A 52 0.86 -7.70 -3.64
N LYS A 53 1.14 -8.22 -2.45
CA LYS A 53 0.13 -8.43 -1.41
C LYS A 53 -0.29 -7.14 -0.67
N MET A 54 0.12 -5.95 -1.14
CA MET A 54 -0.09 -4.66 -0.48
C MET A 54 0.39 -4.64 0.98
N PHE A 55 1.44 -5.41 1.29
CA PHE A 55 1.96 -5.57 2.65
C PHE A 55 2.49 -4.24 3.21
N ARG A 56 3.25 -3.48 2.41
CA ARG A 56 3.84 -2.20 2.83
C ARG A 56 2.76 -1.14 3.11
N PRO A 57 1.76 -0.94 2.22
CA PRO A 57 0.59 -0.13 2.53
C PRO A 57 -0.13 -0.56 3.81
N THR A 58 -0.31 -1.87 4.02
CA THR A 58 -0.99 -2.40 5.21
C THR A 58 -0.27 -1.95 6.49
N LEU A 59 1.06 -2.11 6.54
CA LEU A 59 1.85 -1.69 7.71
C LEU A 59 1.79 -0.18 7.95
N ALA A 60 1.88 0.62 6.88
CA ALA A 60 1.84 2.09 7.00
C ALA A 60 0.50 2.58 7.57
N LEU A 61 -0.61 2.00 7.09
CA LEU A 61 -1.95 2.38 7.55
C LEU A 61 -2.24 1.90 8.99
N LEU A 62 -1.78 0.70 9.36
CA LEU A 62 -1.90 0.21 10.73
C LEU A 62 -1.04 1.02 11.71
N ALA A 63 0.14 1.49 11.30
CA ALA A 63 0.97 2.38 12.10
C ALA A 63 0.31 3.76 12.32
N ASP A 64 -0.34 4.29 11.29
CA ASP A 64 -1.14 5.52 11.40
C ASP A 64 -2.28 5.34 12.42
N GLU A 65 -3.05 4.26 12.33
CA GLU A 65 -4.13 3.95 13.28
C GLU A 65 -3.62 3.76 14.71
N ALA A 66 -2.51 3.03 14.88
CA ALA A 66 -1.91 2.79 16.19
C ALA A 66 -1.39 4.07 16.86
N THR A 67 -1.11 5.12 16.09
CA THR A 67 -0.64 6.42 16.60
C THR A 67 -1.76 7.45 16.74
N GLY A 68 -3.00 7.08 16.47
CA GLY A 68 -4.18 7.95 16.60
C GLY A 68 -4.34 8.95 15.46
N SER A 69 -3.64 8.76 14.35
CA SER A 69 -3.79 9.55 13.13
C SER A 69 -4.66 8.76 12.13
N THR A 70 -5.61 9.41 11.49
CA THR A 70 -6.51 8.80 10.49
C THR A 70 -6.72 9.74 9.32
N GLY A 71 -5.62 10.23 8.76
CA GLY A 71 -5.63 11.25 7.70
C GLY A 71 -5.39 10.69 6.31
N ALA A 72 -5.86 11.43 5.29
CA ALA A 72 -5.54 11.16 3.88
C ALA A 72 -4.03 11.18 3.58
N THR A 73 -3.25 11.85 4.43
CA THR A 73 -1.78 11.87 4.36
C THR A 73 -1.16 10.48 4.43
N ALA A 74 -1.67 9.59 5.29
CA ALA A 74 -1.14 8.23 5.42
C ALA A 74 -1.44 7.36 4.21
N GLU A 75 -2.61 7.53 3.59
CA GLU A 75 -2.99 6.83 2.34
C GLU A 75 -2.05 7.25 1.20
N ARG A 76 -1.74 8.56 1.13
CA ARG A 76 -0.78 9.09 0.16
C ARG A 76 0.64 8.55 0.39
N PHE A 77 1.11 8.50 1.63
CA PHE A 77 2.42 7.90 1.93
C PHE A 77 2.47 6.40 1.66
N ALA A 78 1.41 5.66 1.99
CA ALA A 78 1.29 4.24 1.68
C ALA A 78 1.38 3.98 0.16
N ALA A 79 0.74 4.83 -0.66
CA ALA A 79 0.85 4.77 -2.10
C ALA A 79 2.31 5.00 -2.56
N ILE A 80 2.98 6.03 -2.04
CA ILE A 80 4.38 6.31 -2.36
C ILE A 80 5.29 5.13 -2.02
N LEU A 81 5.12 4.50 -0.86
CA LEU A 81 5.92 3.34 -0.44
C LEU A 81 5.79 2.16 -1.41
N GLU A 82 4.58 1.89 -1.88
CA GLU A 82 4.33 0.80 -2.83
C GLU A 82 4.80 1.15 -4.25
N LEU A 83 4.73 2.42 -4.65
CA LEU A 83 5.32 2.86 -5.92
C LEU A 83 6.85 2.76 -5.93
N ILE A 84 7.52 3.08 -4.81
CA ILE A 84 8.96 2.85 -4.66
C ILE A 84 9.27 1.35 -4.72
N HIS A 85 8.44 0.50 -4.11
CA HIS A 85 8.57 -0.95 -4.22
C HIS A 85 8.48 -1.43 -5.67
N LEU A 86 7.49 -0.93 -6.39
CA LEU A 86 7.25 -1.27 -7.78
C LEU A 86 8.43 -0.83 -8.65
N ALA A 87 8.99 0.36 -8.40
CA ALA A 87 10.18 0.84 -9.09
C ALA A 87 11.37 -0.11 -8.92
N THR A 88 11.63 -0.62 -7.70
CA THR A 88 12.73 -1.58 -7.51
C THR A 88 12.49 -2.88 -8.27
N LEU A 89 11.25 -3.38 -8.31
CA LEU A 89 10.88 -4.59 -9.07
C LEU A 89 11.01 -4.44 -10.59
N VAL A 90 10.86 -3.22 -11.12
CA VAL A 90 11.02 -2.93 -12.55
C VAL A 90 12.50 -2.83 -12.95
N HIS A 91 13.33 -2.35 -12.02
CA HIS A 91 14.77 -2.18 -12.26
C HIS A 91 15.57 -3.47 -12.03
N ASP A 92 15.10 -4.35 -11.14
CA ASP A 92 15.65 -5.70 -10.92
C ASP A 92 15.31 -6.65 -12.09
#